data_AF-A0A921RJ24-F1
#
_entry.id   AF-A0A921RJ24-F1
#
_cell.length_a   1.000
_cell.length_b   1.000
_cell.length_c   1.000
_cell.angle_alpha   90.00
_cell.angle_beta   90.00
_cell.angle_gamma   90.00
#
_symmetry.space_group_name_H-M   'P 1'
#
loop_
_entity.id
_entity.type
_entity.pdbx_description
1 polymer ?
#
loop_
_entity_poly.entity_id
_entity_poly.type
_entity_poly.pdbx_seq_one_letter_code
_entity_poly.pdbx_strand_id
1 'polypeptide(L)'
;MPQQLEERQNLFCLGAGLFFTSSVLHSSHKKGPKMQALGLGRGCIPLRLHASPCRRTASPSPPAPPRPRSVTGLKTCIAAVRASAAQPAQMERKGEVKVVKLRAVEATPESFAPFGQVITASPDGDEFGPHDAQLDLSSGIPRFYIMRLQDRPLEFSTITHHASVTQCLGAIGGQDWYLGVAKPSIVDGASEQSGPEGRKLLQSAAGHCYLPPDPAEVCVFRVSGSKFLKLNKGTWHAGPLFKADAVDFYNLELSNTNVVDHTTHYFKKHDGITFVVED
;
A
#
# COMPACT_ATOMS: atom_id res chain seq x y z
N MET A 1 -51.86 -13.79 -41.82
CA MET A 1 -52.43 -15.15 -42.00
C MET A 1 -52.84 -15.22 -43.46
N PRO A 2 -52.14 -16.02 -44.29
CA PRO A 2 -51.97 -17.49 -44.15
C PRO A 2 -50.50 -17.89 -43.86
N GLN A 3 -50.22 -18.76 -42.87
CA GLN A 3 -49.93 -20.22 -42.97
C GLN A 3 -48.83 -20.58 -44.01
N GLN A 4 -47.56 -20.78 -43.57
CA GLN A 4 -46.88 -22.07 -43.20
C GLN A 4 -46.73 -23.03 -44.41
N LEU A 5 -45.61 -23.73 -44.69
CA LEU A 5 -44.52 -24.30 -43.90
C LEU A 5 -43.39 -24.81 -44.85
N GLU A 6 -42.15 -24.96 -44.33
CA GLU A 6 -41.06 -25.89 -44.74
C GLU A 6 -40.46 -25.81 -46.18
N GLU A 7 -39.15 -25.91 -46.43
CA GLU A 7 -38.21 -26.95 -46.02
C GLU A 7 -36.74 -26.46 -46.12
N ARG A 8 -35.84 -27.08 -45.35
CA ARG A 8 -34.38 -26.87 -45.35
C ARG A 8 -33.72 -27.59 -46.52
N GLN A 9 -32.59 -27.08 -47.03
CA GLN A 9 -31.40 -27.90 -47.27
C GLN A 9 -30.13 -27.06 -47.51
N ASN A 10 -29.08 -27.44 -46.78
CA ASN A 10 -27.70 -26.97 -46.92
C ASN A 10 -27.12 -27.46 -48.26
N LEU A 11 -26.40 -26.58 -48.95
CA LEU A 11 -25.44 -26.99 -49.97
C LEU A 11 -24.07 -26.36 -49.68
N PHE A 12 -23.10 -27.25 -49.49
CA PHE A 12 -21.68 -26.97 -49.42
C PHE A 12 -21.12 -26.78 -50.83
N CYS A 13 -20.10 -25.92 -50.94
CA CYS A 13 -18.89 -26.03 -51.77
C CYS A 13 -18.58 -24.88 -52.77
N LEU A 14 -17.32 -24.44 -52.62
CA LEU A 14 -16.35 -23.99 -53.62
C LEU A 14 -16.38 -22.53 -54.11
N GLY A 15 -15.38 -21.77 -53.63
CA GLY A 15 -14.29 -21.33 -54.52
C GLY A 15 -14.23 -19.85 -54.90
N ALA A 16 -12.99 -19.33 -54.87
CA ALA A 16 -12.49 -18.02 -55.35
C ALA A 16 -12.89 -16.81 -54.47
N GLY A 17 -12.00 -15.90 -54.07
CA GLY A 17 -10.67 -15.56 -54.55
C GLY A 17 -10.61 -14.04 -54.78
N LEU A 18 -9.74 -13.36 -54.02
CA LEU A 18 -9.30 -11.95 -54.15
C LEU A 18 -10.38 -10.87 -53.86
N PHE A 19 -10.12 -9.68 -53.32
CA PHE A 19 -8.94 -8.82 -53.27
C PHE A 19 -8.92 -7.99 -51.97
N PHE A 20 -7.71 -7.79 -51.41
CA PHE A 20 -7.40 -6.72 -50.46
C PHE A 20 -7.30 -5.38 -51.21
N THR A 21 -7.94 -4.32 -50.70
CA THR A 21 -7.58 -2.94 -51.07
C THR A 21 -7.14 -2.21 -49.80
N SER A 22 -5.84 -1.91 -49.75
CA SER A 22 -5.20 -1.04 -48.78
C SER A 22 -5.36 0.41 -49.24
N SER A 23 -5.92 1.27 -48.39
CA SER A 23 -6.04 2.71 -48.62
C SER A 23 -4.80 3.42 -48.09
N VAL A 24 -3.93 3.85 -49.00
CA VAL A 24 -2.77 4.70 -48.74
C VAL A 24 -3.22 6.17 -48.64
N LEU A 25 -3.05 6.80 -47.47
CA LEU A 25 -3.17 8.26 -47.35
C LEU A 25 -1.89 8.94 -47.86
N HIS A 26 -2.06 9.81 -48.87
CA HIS A 26 -1.02 10.67 -49.40
C HIS A 26 -0.84 11.94 -48.54
N SER A 27 0.38 12.18 -48.08
CA SER A 27 0.83 13.45 -47.48
C SER A 27 1.30 14.41 -48.60
N SER A 28 0.74 15.62 -48.64
CA SER A 28 1.11 16.64 -49.62
C SER A 28 2.10 17.65 -49.03
N HIS A 29 3.30 17.69 -49.61
CA HIS A 29 4.30 18.74 -49.41
C HIS A 29 3.89 20.05 -50.11
N LYS A 30 3.99 21.19 -49.40
CA LYS A 30 4.09 22.53 -50.02
C LYS A 30 5.37 23.22 -49.55
N LYS A 31 6.17 23.67 -50.53
CA LYS A 31 7.37 24.51 -50.38
C LYS A 31 6.96 25.98 -50.15
N GLY A 32 7.65 26.68 -49.24
CA GLY A 32 7.39 28.08 -48.89
C GLY A 32 8.07 29.11 -49.80
N PRO A 33 8.22 30.39 -49.35
CA PRO A 33 9.17 31.34 -49.92
C PRO A 33 10.24 31.85 -48.92
N LYS A 34 11.34 32.35 -49.49
CA LYS A 34 12.63 32.71 -48.86
C LYS A 34 12.67 34.11 -48.20
N MET A 35 13.43 34.16 -47.11
CA MET A 35 14.32 35.19 -46.53
C MET A 35 14.22 36.68 -46.91
N GLN A 36 14.29 37.53 -45.89
CA GLN A 36 15.19 38.69 -45.85
C GLN A 36 15.92 38.77 -44.50
N ALA A 37 17.20 39.13 -44.58
CA ALA A 37 18.14 39.28 -43.48
C ALA A 37 18.36 40.77 -43.17
N LEU A 38 18.42 41.12 -41.88
CA LEU A 38 19.11 42.31 -41.41
C LEU A 38 19.98 41.88 -40.23
N GLY A 39 21.29 41.87 -40.45
CA GLY A 39 22.29 41.68 -39.41
C GLY A 39 22.71 43.02 -38.82
N LEU A 40 23.00 43.03 -37.53
CA LEU A 40 24.01 43.87 -36.89
C LEU A 40 24.53 43.07 -35.68
N GLY A 41 25.80 42.71 -35.72
CA GLY A 41 26.45 41.90 -34.69
C GLY A 41 26.99 42.72 -33.51
N ARG A 42 27.41 42.00 -32.46
CA ARG A 42 28.71 42.14 -31.78
C ARG A 42 28.80 41.21 -30.55
N GLY A 43 29.87 40.43 -30.49
CA GLY A 43 30.59 40.11 -29.25
C GLY A 43 30.18 38.88 -28.45
N CYS A 44 30.67 37.70 -28.84
CA CYS A 44 30.81 36.57 -27.91
C CYS A 44 32.06 36.80 -27.04
N ILE A 45 31.89 36.99 -25.73
CA ILE A 45 32.98 36.96 -24.76
C ILE A 45 33.21 35.50 -24.34
N PRO A 46 34.43 34.95 -24.43
CA PRO A 46 34.73 33.64 -23.86
C PRO A 46 34.94 33.80 -22.35
N LEU A 47 34.00 33.30 -21.55
CA LEU A 47 34.23 33.10 -20.12
C LEU A 47 35.22 31.95 -19.95
N ARG A 48 36.48 32.30 -19.60
CA ARG A 48 37.49 31.36 -19.11
C ARG A 48 36.99 30.75 -17.79
N LEU A 49 36.65 29.47 -17.81
CA LEU A 49 36.61 28.66 -16.58
C LEU A 49 38.04 28.50 -16.07
N HIS A 50 38.34 29.14 -14.94
CA HIS A 50 39.50 28.80 -14.13
C HIS A 50 39.28 27.40 -13.52
N ALA A 51 40.00 26.42 -14.03
CA ALA A 51 40.15 25.12 -13.38
C ALA A 51 41.05 25.29 -12.15
N SER A 52 40.44 25.37 -10.96
CA SER A 52 41.12 25.19 -9.69
C SER A 52 41.43 23.69 -9.49
N PRO A 53 42.68 23.29 -9.18
CA PRO A 53 42.97 21.90 -8.88
C PRO A 53 42.44 21.59 -7.46
N CYS A 54 41.26 20.97 -7.39
CA CYS A 54 40.76 20.42 -6.14
C CYS A 54 41.59 19.16 -5.80
N ARG A 55 42.54 19.34 -4.89
CA ARG A 55 43.37 18.29 -4.30
C ARG A 55 42.43 17.24 -3.66
N ARG A 56 42.34 16.05 -4.25
CA ARG A 56 41.70 14.89 -3.60
C ARG A 56 42.57 14.47 -2.41
N THR A 57 42.19 14.88 -1.21
CA THR A 57 42.63 14.21 0.02
C THR A 57 41.78 12.97 0.19
N ALA A 58 42.39 11.79 0.04
CA ALA A 58 41.78 10.53 0.45
C ALA A 58 41.62 10.55 1.98
N SER A 59 40.38 10.47 2.47
CA SER A 59 40.11 10.19 3.88
C SER A 59 40.54 8.75 4.19
N PRO A 60 41.28 8.50 5.28
CA PRO A 60 41.63 7.13 5.66
C PRO A 60 40.39 6.41 6.20
N SER A 61 40.20 5.16 5.77
CA SER A 61 39.21 4.24 6.32
C SER A 61 39.46 4.00 7.82
N PRO A 62 38.42 3.84 8.66
CA PRO A 62 38.60 3.49 10.06
C PRO A 62 39.18 2.07 10.22
N PRO A 63 40.04 1.82 11.22
CA PRO A 63 40.59 0.49 11.46
C PRO A 63 39.52 -0.48 11.96
N ALA A 64 39.65 -1.75 11.56
CA ALA A 64 38.78 -2.84 11.99
C ALA A 64 38.88 -3.10 13.51
N PRO A 65 37.79 -3.55 14.17
CA PRO A 65 37.82 -3.89 15.59
C PRO A 65 38.68 -5.14 15.85
N PRO A 66 39.40 -5.22 17.00
CA PRO A 66 40.18 -6.40 17.34
C PRO A 66 39.30 -7.61 17.66
N ARG A 67 39.70 -8.79 17.16
CA ARG A 67 39.11 -10.08 17.51
C ARG A 67 39.32 -10.40 19.00
N PRO A 68 38.33 -11.00 19.69
CA PRO A 68 38.52 -11.46 21.06
C PRO A 68 39.46 -12.66 21.10
N ARG A 69 40.49 -12.58 21.95
CA ARG A 69 41.39 -13.68 22.29
C ARG A 69 40.74 -14.56 23.35
N SER A 70 40.69 -15.87 23.08
CA SER A 70 40.32 -16.88 24.07
C SER A 70 41.41 -16.96 25.15
N VAL A 71 41.01 -16.79 26.41
CA VAL A 71 41.84 -17.16 27.56
C VAL A 71 41.05 -18.15 28.40
N THR A 72 41.48 -19.40 28.31
CA THR A 72 41.17 -20.49 29.23
C THR A 72 41.87 -20.26 30.57
N GLY A 73 41.16 -20.41 31.70
CA GLY A 73 41.83 -20.49 33.00
C GLY A 73 40.96 -20.30 34.24
N LEU A 74 40.52 -21.44 34.80
CA LEU A 74 40.51 -21.75 36.24
C LEU A 74 39.46 -21.14 37.19
N LYS A 75 38.45 -21.98 37.46
CA LYS A 75 37.87 -22.39 38.76
C LYS A 75 37.96 -21.41 39.95
N THR A 76 36.80 -20.95 40.41
CA THR A 76 36.51 -20.74 41.83
C THR A 76 35.04 -21.07 42.13
N CYS A 77 34.84 -21.80 43.22
CA CYS A 77 33.56 -22.31 43.72
C CYS A 77 32.84 -21.21 44.50
N ILE A 78 31.58 -20.89 44.17
CA ILE A 78 30.67 -20.17 45.08
C ILE A 78 29.27 -20.81 44.99
N ALA A 79 28.69 -20.95 46.18
CA ALA A 79 27.51 -21.70 46.55
C ALA A 79 26.21 -21.32 45.82
N ALA A 80 25.32 -22.31 45.79
CA ALA A 80 23.95 -22.24 45.33
C ALA A 80 23.10 -21.23 46.14
N VAL A 81 22.37 -20.38 45.44
CA VAL A 81 21.16 -19.71 45.96
C VAL A 81 20.04 -20.01 44.98
N ARG A 82 19.12 -20.88 45.39
CA ARG A 82 17.83 -21.10 44.72
C ARG A 82 16.95 -19.87 44.97
N ALA A 83 16.77 -19.03 43.96
CA ALA A 83 15.69 -18.05 43.94
C ALA A 83 14.56 -18.61 43.05
N SER A 84 13.56 -19.20 43.71
CA SER A 84 12.26 -19.49 43.10
C SER A 84 11.50 -18.17 42.97
N ALA A 85 11.50 -17.58 41.79
CA ALA A 85 10.63 -16.47 41.45
C ALA A 85 9.42 -17.05 40.70
N ALA A 86 8.32 -17.22 41.44
CA ALA A 86 7.02 -17.54 40.89
C ALA A 86 6.63 -16.44 39.89
N GLN A 87 6.44 -16.85 38.63
CA GLN A 87 5.80 -16.01 37.63
C GLN A 87 4.32 -15.86 38.00
N PRO A 88 3.72 -14.65 37.95
CA PRO A 88 2.28 -14.54 37.99
C PRO A 88 1.75 -15.09 36.65
N ALA A 89 1.18 -16.29 36.71
CA ALA A 89 0.38 -16.84 35.62
C ALA A 89 -0.81 -15.89 35.40
N GLN A 90 -0.73 -15.04 34.37
CA GLN A 90 -1.91 -14.40 33.84
C GLN A 90 -2.77 -15.52 33.24
N MET A 91 -3.85 -15.82 33.95
CA MET A 91 -4.90 -16.75 33.56
C MET A 91 -5.42 -16.37 32.17
N GLU A 92 -5.00 -17.12 31.15
CA GLU A 92 -5.62 -17.06 29.83
C GLU A 92 -7.09 -17.40 30.01
N ARG A 93 -7.97 -16.39 29.89
CA ARG A 93 -9.39 -16.63 29.72
C ARG A 93 -9.53 -17.36 28.38
N LYS A 94 -9.68 -18.68 28.44
CA LYS A 94 -10.09 -19.53 27.32
C LYS A 94 -11.58 -19.29 27.04
N GLY A 95 -11.92 -18.05 26.69
CA GLY A 95 -13.24 -17.67 26.23
C GLY A 95 -13.45 -18.20 24.82
N GLU A 96 -14.66 -18.66 24.52
CA GLU A 96 -15.07 -19.01 23.17
C GLU A 96 -14.91 -17.79 22.25
N VAL A 97 -14.26 -17.98 21.10
CA VAL A 97 -14.01 -16.90 20.15
C VAL A 97 -15.28 -16.66 19.35
N LYS A 98 -15.86 -15.47 19.47
CA LYS A 98 -17.04 -15.05 18.73
C LYS A 98 -16.68 -14.75 17.27
N VAL A 99 -17.41 -15.36 16.35
CA VAL A 99 -17.33 -15.02 14.92
C VAL A 99 -18.30 -13.87 14.62
N VAL A 100 -17.78 -12.79 14.03
CA VAL A 100 -18.57 -11.64 13.55
C VAL A 100 -18.54 -11.63 12.04
N LYS A 101 -19.72 -11.71 11.42
CA LYS A 101 -19.88 -11.66 9.97
C LYS A 101 -20.02 -10.21 9.53
N LEU A 102 -19.16 -9.78 8.61
CA LEU A 102 -19.15 -8.43 8.04
C LEU A 102 -19.53 -8.51 6.57
N ARG A 103 -20.67 -7.91 6.21
CA ARG A 103 -21.04 -7.74 4.80
C ARG A 103 -20.11 -6.73 4.14
N ALA A 104 -19.49 -7.11 3.04
CA ALA A 104 -18.64 -6.21 2.27
C ALA A 104 -19.48 -5.09 1.61
N VAL A 105 -18.98 -3.86 1.68
CA VAL A 105 -19.53 -2.69 0.98
C VAL A 105 -18.60 -2.34 -0.18
N GLU A 106 -19.13 -1.94 -1.33
CA GLU A 106 -18.27 -1.51 -2.44
C GLU A 106 -17.46 -0.26 -2.05
N ALA A 107 -16.17 -0.27 -2.36
CA ALA A 107 -15.29 0.88 -2.22
C ALA A 107 -15.61 1.92 -3.31
N THR A 108 -16.27 2.99 -2.87
CA THR A 108 -16.57 4.19 -3.66
C THR A 108 -15.88 5.39 -2.99
N PRO A 109 -15.65 6.51 -3.71
CA PRO A 109 -15.13 7.71 -3.09
C PRO A 109 -15.92 8.13 -1.84
N GLU A 110 -17.25 8.02 -1.87
CA GLU A 110 -18.13 8.41 -0.76
C GLU A 110 -18.08 7.42 0.40
N SER A 111 -18.17 6.12 0.10
CA SER A 111 -18.20 5.08 1.14
C SER A 111 -16.84 4.94 1.85
N PHE A 112 -15.74 5.23 1.14
CA PHE A 112 -14.38 5.07 1.67
C PHE A 112 -13.74 6.36 2.22
N ALA A 113 -14.35 7.52 2.00
CA ALA A 113 -13.81 8.83 2.40
C ALA A 113 -13.26 8.92 3.85
N PRO A 114 -13.88 8.30 4.88
CA PRO A 114 -13.36 8.35 6.24
C PRO A 114 -12.00 7.64 6.42
N PHE A 115 -11.67 6.71 5.53
CA PHE A 115 -10.52 5.82 5.62
C PHE A 115 -9.44 6.20 4.59
N GLY A 116 -9.80 6.91 3.52
CA GLY A 116 -8.88 7.18 2.44
C GLY A 116 -9.54 7.68 1.17
N GLN A 117 -8.92 7.36 0.03
CA GLN A 117 -9.43 7.64 -1.31
C GLN A 117 -9.45 6.36 -2.15
N VAL A 118 -10.49 6.23 -2.98
CA VAL A 118 -10.57 5.22 -4.04
C VAL A 118 -10.12 5.88 -5.33
N ILE A 119 -9.11 5.33 -5.97
CA ILE A 119 -8.57 5.89 -7.22
C ILE A 119 -8.93 4.97 -8.38
N THR A 120 -9.51 5.59 -9.40
CA THR A 120 -9.96 4.97 -10.65
C THR A 120 -9.16 5.52 -11.83
N ALA A 121 -9.24 4.87 -12.99
CA ALA A 121 -8.69 5.43 -14.21
C ALA A 121 -9.32 6.79 -14.56
N SER A 122 -8.49 7.72 -15.00
CA SER A 122 -8.86 9.01 -15.61
C SER A 122 -8.23 9.11 -17.01
N PRO A 123 -8.69 10.03 -17.87
CA PRO A 123 -8.01 10.36 -19.12
C PRO A 123 -6.54 10.74 -18.92
N ASP A 124 -5.70 10.42 -19.92
CA ASP A 124 -4.30 10.85 -19.93
C ASP A 124 -4.18 12.36 -20.16
N GLY A 125 -3.19 12.98 -19.50
CA GLY A 125 -2.93 14.41 -19.59
C GLY A 125 -3.73 15.30 -18.64
N ASP A 126 -4.59 14.73 -17.78
CA ASP A 126 -5.25 15.48 -16.70
C ASP A 126 -4.21 16.06 -15.72
N GLU A 127 -4.42 17.30 -15.28
CA GLU A 127 -3.58 17.93 -14.25
C GLU A 127 -3.90 17.35 -12.87
N PHE A 128 -2.90 17.36 -11.99
CA PHE A 128 -3.05 16.89 -10.61
C PHE A 128 -4.19 17.61 -9.89
N GLY A 129 -5.11 16.83 -9.31
CA GLY A 129 -6.31 17.33 -8.67
C GLY A 129 -6.81 16.47 -7.51
N PRO A 130 -8.00 16.79 -6.95
CA PRO A 130 -8.55 16.10 -5.79
C PRO A 130 -8.93 14.63 -6.04
N HIS A 131 -9.02 14.23 -7.33
CA HIS A 131 -9.31 12.86 -7.73
C HIS A 131 -8.05 11.96 -7.76
N ASP A 132 -6.86 12.55 -7.69
CA ASP A 132 -5.61 11.82 -7.52
C ASP A 132 -5.38 11.44 -6.05
N ALA A 133 -4.57 10.40 -5.86
CA ALA A 133 -4.11 10.02 -4.53
C ALA A 133 -3.34 11.19 -3.88
N GLN A 134 -3.87 11.72 -2.78
CA GLN A 134 -3.22 12.77 -2.00
C GLN A 134 -2.19 12.12 -1.07
N LEU A 135 -0.95 12.04 -1.55
CA LEU A 135 0.13 11.33 -0.88
C LEU A 135 0.85 12.24 0.13
N ASP A 136 0.99 11.73 1.35
CA ASP A 136 2.04 12.16 2.28
C ASP A 136 3.04 11.01 2.41
N LEU A 137 4.26 11.23 1.95
CA LEU A 137 5.40 10.31 2.03
C LEU A 137 6.63 11.03 2.61
N SER A 138 6.41 12.16 3.29
CA SER A 138 7.45 13.12 3.70
C SER A 138 8.39 12.59 4.80
N SER A 139 7.98 11.53 5.51
CA SER A 139 8.65 11.04 6.72
C SER A 139 9.62 9.88 6.47
N GLY A 140 10.14 9.71 5.25
CA GLY A 140 11.14 8.67 4.98
C GLY A 140 11.44 8.47 3.51
N ILE A 141 11.95 7.29 3.18
CA ILE A 141 12.21 6.88 1.80
C ILE A 141 10.98 6.12 1.30
N PRO A 142 10.26 6.65 0.29
CA PRO A 142 9.17 5.92 -0.33
C PRO A 142 9.67 4.62 -0.96
N ARG A 143 8.87 3.57 -0.82
CA ARG A 143 9.07 2.28 -1.44
C ARG A 143 7.83 1.94 -2.24
N PHE A 144 8.00 1.79 -3.55
CA PHE A 144 6.97 1.29 -4.44
C PHE A 144 7.39 -0.07 -4.98
N TYR A 145 6.58 -1.09 -4.76
CA TYR A 145 6.93 -2.47 -5.12
C TYR A 145 5.70 -3.32 -5.43
N ILE A 146 5.94 -4.47 -6.05
CA ILE A 146 4.92 -5.49 -6.27
C ILE A 146 5.03 -6.53 -5.15
N MET A 147 3.90 -6.77 -4.48
CA MET A 147 3.75 -7.73 -3.40
C MET A 147 2.93 -8.92 -3.89
N ARG A 148 3.56 -10.09 -4.04
CA ARG A 148 2.86 -11.37 -4.25
C ARG A 148 2.30 -11.84 -2.91
N LEU A 149 0.98 -11.94 -2.82
CA LEU A 149 0.31 -12.53 -1.67
C LEU A 149 -0.31 -13.87 -2.05
N GLN A 150 -0.34 -14.80 -1.10
CA GLN A 150 -0.95 -16.13 -1.20
C GLN A 150 -1.77 -16.36 0.07
N ASP A 151 -2.78 -17.22 -0.01
CA ASP A 151 -3.55 -17.72 1.14
C ASP A 151 -4.07 -16.62 2.06
N ARG A 152 -4.79 -15.64 1.49
CA ARG A 152 -5.41 -14.52 2.23
C ARG A 152 -6.91 -14.72 2.34
N PRO A 153 -7.39 -15.60 3.25
CA PRO A 153 -8.81 -15.93 3.36
C PRO A 153 -9.64 -14.70 3.71
N LEU A 154 -10.94 -14.79 3.46
CA LEU A 154 -11.95 -13.80 3.83
C LEU A 154 -12.25 -13.79 5.34
N GLU A 155 -11.20 -13.81 6.16
CA GLU A 155 -11.24 -13.84 7.62
C GLU A 155 -10.04 -13.07 8.19
N PHE A 156 -10.24 -12.34 9.29
CA PHE A 156 -9.15 -11.72 10.04
C PHE A 156 -9.48 -11.56 11.52
N SER A 157 -8.45 -11.58 12.36
CA SER A 157 -8.57 -11.30 13.80
C SER A 157 -7.52 -10.31 14.30
N THR A 158 -6.83 -9.63 13.37
CA THR A 158 -5.82 -8.61 13.63
C THR A 158 -6.01 -7.47 12.66
N ILE A 159 -5.72 -6.26 13.09
CA ILE A 159 -5.78 -5.05 12.26
C ILE A 159 -4.60 -4.15 12.61
N THR A 160 -3.99 -3.52 11.61
CA THR A 160 -2.77 -2.73 11.77
C THR A 160 -2.99 -1.32 11.26
N HIS A 161 -2.34 -0.33 11.87
CA HIS A 161 -2.21 1.00 11.29
C HIS A 161 -0.74 1.44 11.21
N HIS A 162 -0.50 2.35 10.27
CA HIS A 162 0.76 3.05 10.07
C HIS A 162 0.55 4.53 10.33
N ALA A 163 1.37 5.13 11.18
CA ALA A 163 1.15 6.43 11.77
C ALA A 163 2.06 7.51 11.23
N SER A 164 2.96 7.22 10.29
CA SER A 164 3.90 8.20 9.76
C SER A 164 3.41 8.83 8.45
N VAL A 165 2.90 8.01 7.54
CA VAL A 165 2.59 8.41 6.15
C VAL A 165 1.28 7.80 5.66
N THR A 166 0.88 8.20 4.46
CA THR A 166 -0.14 7.51 3.68
C THR A 166 0.41 6.23 3.03
N GLN A 167 -0.46 5.28 2.73
CA GLN A 167 -0.12 4.05 1.99
C GLN A 167 -1.07 3.89 0.82
N CYS A 168 -0.58 3.42 -0.33
CA CYS A 168 -1.43 2.99 -1.43
C CYS A 168 -1.26 1.51 -1.75
N LEU A 169 -2.37 0.86 -2.08
CA LEU A 169 -2.38 -0.55 -2.49
C LEU A 169 -3.50 -0.86 -3.49
N GLY A 170 -3.22 -1.73 -4.45
CA GLY A 170 -4.21 -2.14 -5.45
C GLY A 170 -3.80 -3.44 -6.16
N ALA A 171 -4.79 -4.28 -6.46
CA ALA A 171 -4.57 -5.55 -7.14
C ALA A 171 -4.16 -5.34 -8.60
N ILE A 172 -3.15 -6.10 -9.04
CA ILE A 172 -2.78 -6.20 -10.44
C ILE A 172 -3.79 -7.10 -11.16
N GLY A 173 -4.28 -6.65 -12.32
CA GLY A 173 -5.23 -7.42 -13.12
C GLY A 173 -6.70 -7.27 -12.73
N GLY A 174 -7.02 -6.36 -11.79
CA GLY A 174 -8.40 -5.96 -11.50
C GLY A 174 -9.27 -7.03 -10.84
N GLN A 175 -8.65 -8.04 -10.23
CA GLN A 175 -9.36 -9.04 -9.43
C GLN A 175 -9.95 -8.37 -8.18
N ASP A 176 -11.13 -8.84 -7.78
CA ASP A 176 -11.76 -8.36 -6.56
C ASP A 176 -10.95 -8.76 -5.33
N TRP A 177 -10.79 -7.81 -4.43
CA TRP A 177 -10.14 -8.00 -3.14
C TRP A 177 -10.87 -7.21 -2.06
N TYR A 178 -10.58 -7.52 -0.80
CA TYR A 178 -11.29 -7.00 0.35
C TYR A 178 -10.31 -6.41 1.36
N LEU A 179 -10.78 -5.39 2.07
CA LEU A 179 -10.02 -4.74 3.14
C LEU A 179 -10.95 -4.48 4.33
N GLY A 180 -10.66 -5.13 5.46
CA GLY A 180 -11.24 -4.73 6.74
C GLY A 180 -10.62 -3.42 7.18
N VAL A 181 -11.41 -2.43 7.60
CA VAL A 181 -10.91 -1.11 8.02
C VAL A 181 -11.61 -0.59 9.28
N ALA A 182 -10.91 0.27 10.00
CA ALA A 182 -11.49 1.15 11.01
C ALA A 182 -10.85 2.55 10.90
N LYS A 183 -11.55 3.58 11.38
CA LYS A 183 -11.11 4.98 11.26
C LYS A 183 -9.78 5.23 11.97
N PRO A 184 -8.94 6.15 11.47
CA PRO A 184 -7.77 6.59 12.21
C PRO A 184 -8.12 7.01 13.64
N SER A 185 -7.29 6.60 14.58
CA SER A 185 -7.50 6.85 16.01
C SER A 185 -6.22 7.32 16.72
N ILE A 186 -5.29 7.90 15.95
CA ILE A 186 -4.10 8.56 16.49
C ILE A 186 -4.54 9.84 17.20
N VAL A 187 -3.95 10.10 18.37
CA VAL A 187 -4.26 11.26 19.21
C VAL A 187 -3.01 12.11 19.35
N ASP A 188 -3.11 13.38 19.00
CA ASP A 188 -2.05 14.36 19.19
C ASP A 188 -1.90 14.72 20.67
N GLY A 189 -0.67 14.91 21.12
CA GLY A 189 -0.26 14.96 22.54
C GLY A 189 -0.73 16.16 23.38
N ALA A 190 -1.92 16.73 23.11
CA ALA A 190 -2.45 17.91 23.79
C ALA A 190 -3.78 17.71 24.54
N SER A 191 -4.51 16.61 24.39
CA SER A 191 -5.80 16.42 25.07
C SER A 191 -5.82 15.18 25.96
N GLU A 192 -6.00 15.45 27.26
CA GLU A 192 -6.41 14.64 28.41
C GLU A 192 -6.27 13.10 28.36
N GLN A 193 -5.75 12.55 29.46
CA GLN A 193 -5.52 11.12 29.73
C GLN A 193 -6.80 10.25 29.81
N SER A 194 -7.93 10.76 29.32
CA SER A 194 -9.19 10.05 29.17
C SER A 194 -9.68 10.26 27.75
N GLY A 195 -9.64 9.20 26.93
CA GLY A 195 -10.34 9.24 25.65
C GLY A 195 -11.84 9.50 25.87
N PRO A 196 -12.56 10.06 24.87
CA PRO A 196 -14.01 10.08 24.91
C PRO A 196 -14.51 8.65 25.19
N GLU A 197 -15.45 8.53 26.14
CA GLU A 197 -16.08 7.26 26.55
C GLU A 197 -15.22 6.27 27.35
N GLY A 198 -14.26 6.74 28.16
CA GLY A 198 -13.57 5.87 29.13
C GLY A 198 -12.64 4.82 28.50
N ARG A 199 -12.42 4.89 27.18
CA ARG A 199 -11.42 4.07 26.48
C ARG A 199 -10.01 4.56 26.81
N LYS A 200 -9.14 3.61 27.15
CA LYS A 200 -7.76 3.87 27.54
C LYS A 200 -6.90 4.22 26.33
N LEU A 201 -6.24 5.38 26.39
CA LEU A 201 -5.17 5.75 25.46
C LEU A 201 -3.97 4.82 25.64
N LEU A 202 -3.44 4.32 24.52
CA LEU A 202 -2.22 3.53 24.47
C LEU A 202 -1.14 4.28 23.72
N GLN A 203 0.11 3.98 24.05
CA GLN A 203 1.27 4.46 23.32
C GLN A 203 1.83 3.34 22.45
N SER A 204 2.10 3.63 21.19
CA SER A 204 2.70 2.67 20.25
C SER A 204 4.20 2.56 20.47
N ALA A 205 4.81 1.52 19.90
CA ALA A 205 6.27 1.42 19.83
C ALA A 205 6.91 2.52 18.97
N ALA A 206 6.15 3.12 18.05
CA ALA A 206 6.57 4.24 17.21
C ALA A 206 6.46 5.60 17.94
N GLY A 207 5.95 5.63 19.18
CA GLY A 207 5.92 6.80 20.04
C GLY A 207 4.62 7.61 20.01
N HIS A 208 3.73 7.37 19.03
CA HIS A 208 2.42 8.04 18.97
C HIS A 208 1.41 7.46 19.95
N CYS A 209 0.51 8.31 20.44
CA CYS A 209 -0.66 7.90 21.21
C CYS A 209 -1.81 7.54 20.29
N TYR A 210 -2.63 6.56 20.68
CA TYR A 210 -3.80 6.14 19.93
C TYR A 210 -4.87 5.50 20.83
N LEU A 211 -6.09 5.42 20.32
CA LEU A 211 -7.15 4.57 20.89
C LEU A 211 -7.21 3.25 20.10
N PRO A 212 -7.23 2.07 20.75
CA PRO A 212 -7.44 0.79 20.07
C PRO A 212 -8.73 0.82 19.24
N PRO A 213 -8.81 0.19 18.07
CA PRO A 213 -10.02 0.23 17.24
C PRO A 213 -11.20 -0.43 17.97
N ASP A 214 -12.39 0.17 17.88
CA ASP A 214 -13.61 -0.45 18.39
C ASP A 214 -14.02 -1.59 17.46
N PRO A 215 -14.19 -2.84 17.93
CA PRO A 215 -14.69 -3.94 17.11
C PRO A 215 -16.02 -3.63 16.40
N ALA A 216 -16.88 -2.79 16.99
CA ALA A 216 -18.17 -2.41 16.41
C ALA A 216 -18.06 -1.40 15.26
N GLU A 217 -16.93 -0.68 15.15
CA GLU A 217 -16.67 0.28 14.07
C GLU A 217 -15.89 -0.34 12.90
N VAL A 218 -15.50 -1.61 13.01
CA VAL A 218 -14.84 -2.33 11.91
C VAL A 218 -15.85 -2.59 10.80
N CYS A 219 -15.49 -2.19 9.58
CA CYS A 219 -16.24 -2.50 8.36
C CYS A 219 -15.32 -3.15 7.32
N VAL A 220 -15.91 -3.72 6.28
CA VAL A 220 -15.15 -4.36 5.19
C VAL A 220 -15.56 -3.74 3.87
N PHE A 221 -14.57 -3.39 3.07
CA PHE A 221 -14.78 -2.93 1.70
C PHE A 221 -14.38 -4.00 0.70
N ARG A 222 -15.21 -4.17 -0.33
CA ARG A 222 -14.85 -4.84 -1.58
C ARG A 222 -14.28 -3.79 -2.54
N VAL A 223 -13.16 -4.09 -3.15
CA VAL A 223 -12.55 -3.26 -4.19
C VAL A 223 -12.64 -4.02 -5.49
N SER A 224 -13.58 -3.63 -6.34
CA SER A 224 -13.80 -4.27 -7.64
C SER A 224 -13.02 -3.59 -8.77
N GLY A 225 -12.56 -4.40 -9.73
CA GLY A 225 -11.95 -3.93 -10.96
C GLY A 225 -10.61 -3.19 -10.79
N SER A 226 -10.28 -2.35 -11.77
CA SER A 226 -9.01 -1.62 -11.84
C SER A 226 -9.00 -0.38 -10.95
N LYS A 227 -8.99 -0.59 -9.63
CA LYS A 227 -8.92 0.46 -8.61
C LYS A 227 -7.73 0.20 -7.68
N PHE A 228 -7.19 1.28 -7.11
CA PHE A 228 -6.34 1.19 -5.94
C PHE A 228 -6.87 2.10 -4.83
N LEU A 229 -6.53 1.75 -3.59
CA LEU A 229 -6.87 2.55 -2.42
C LEU A 229 -5.65 3.34 -1.99
N LYS A 230 -5.85 4.60 -1.64
CA LYS A 230 -4.95 5.36 -0.77
C LYS A 230 -5.54 5.36 0.62
N LEU A 231 -4.82 4.88 1.62
CA LEU A 231 -5.21 4.92 3.03
C LEU A 231 -4.74 6.23 3.67
N ASN A 232 -5.60 6.82 4.49
CA ASN A 232 -5.21 7.94 5.34
C ASN A 232 -4.20 7.47 6.40
N LYS A 233 -3.30 8.38 6.80
CA LYS A 233 -2.40 8.17 7.94
C LYS A 233 -3.21 7.70 9.15
N GLY A 234 -2.78 6.61 9.77
CA GLY A 234 -3.43 6.03 10.94
C GLY A 234 -4.65 5.16 10.65
N THR A 235 -5.08 4.98 9.40
CA THR A 235 -6.20 4.09 9.08
C THR A 235 -5.86 2.67 9.45
N TRP A 236 -6.68 2.08 10.31
CA TRP A 236 -6.58 0.67 10.64
C TRP A 236 -7.04 -0.16 9.45
N HIS A 237 -6.26 -1.16 9.07
CA HIS A 237 -6.60 -2.03 7.96
C HIS A 237 -6.14 -3.48 8.19
N ALA A 238 -6.90 -4.41 7.63
CA ALA A 238 -6.69 -5.85 7.66
C ALA A 238 -6.91 -6.42 6.25
N GLY A 239 -5.83 -6.90 5.64
CA GLY A 239 -5.80 -7.34 4.25
C GLY A 239 -4.54 -6.86 3.54
N PRO A 240 -4.48 -6.97 2.20
CA PRO A 240 -5.55 -7.44 1.31
C PRO A 240 -6.02 -8.87 1.57
N LEU A 241 -7.33 -9.11 1.45
CA LEU A 241 -7.96 -10.44 1.48
C LEU A 241 -8.56 -10.73 0.10
N PHE A 242 -8.55 -11.99 -0.36
CA PHE A 242 -9.04 -12.34 -1.70
C PHE A 242 -9.39 -13.83 -1.81
N LYS A 243 -10.22 -14.18 -2.80
CA LYS A 243 -10.68 -15.57 -3.02
C LYS A 243 -9.71 -16.41 -3.87
N ALA A 244 -8.85 -15.79 -4.67
CA ALA A 244 -7.87 -16.48 -5.51
C ALA A 244 -6.72 -17.08 -4.69
N ASP A 245 -6.00 -18.05 -5.25
CA ASP A 245 -4.86 -18.67 -4.57
C ASP A 245 -3.71 -17.68 -4.35
N ALA A 246 -3.48 -16.79 -5.33
CA ALA A 246 -2.45 -15.77 -5.28
C ALA A 246 -2.84 -14.52 -6.07
N VAL A 247 -2.47 -13.35 -5.56
CA VAL A 247 -2.69 -12.06 -6.21
C VAL A 247 -1.44 -11.19 -6.03
N ASP A 248 -1.03 -10.51 -7.11
CA ASP A 248 0.01 -9.49 -7.07
C ASP A 248 -0.62 -8.12 -6.79
N PHE A 249 -0.01 -7.36 -5.87
CA PHE A 249 -0.47 -6.02 -5.50
C PHE A 249 0.62 -4.98 -5.75
N TYR A 250 0.25 -3.83 -6.30
CA TYR A 250 1.04 -2.62 -6.12
C TYR A 250 0.96 -2.19 -4.65
N ASN A 251 2.09 -1.81 -4.05
CA ASN A 251 2.12 -1.25 -2.70
C ASN A 251 3.13 -0.09 -2.62
N LEU A 252 2.64 1.08 -2.19
CA LEU A 252 3.41 2.30 -1.98
C LEU A 252 3.32 2.70 -0.50
N GLU A 253 4.46 2.67 0.19
CA GLU A 253 4.61 2.98 1.61
C GLU A 253 6.04 3.49 1.88
N LEU A 254 6.49 3.57 3.14
CA LEU A 254 7.92 3.80 3.43
C LEU A 254 8.70 2.48 3.46
N SER A 255 9.99 2.57 3.16
CA SER A 255 10.90 1.42 3.10
C SER A 255 11.00 0.61 4.41
N ASN A 256 10.66 1.21 5.54
CA ASN A 256 10.76 0.62 6.87
C ASN A 256 9.42 0.60 7.65
N THR A 257 8.28 0.84 6.99
CA THR A 257 6.94 0.87 7.62
C THR A 257 6.70 -0.35 8.51
N ASN A 258 6.99 -1.54 8.00
CA ASN A 258 6.80 -2.81 8.72
C ASN A 258 7.79 -3.07 9.88
N VAL A 259 8.77 -2.18 10.09
CA VAL A 259 9.78 -2.32 11.16
C VAL A 259 9.54 -1.28 12.25
N VAL A 260 9.32 -0.03 11.87
CA VAL A 260 9.29 1.10 12.83
C VAL A 260 7.93 1.76 12.98
N ASP A 261 6.98 1.49 12.07
CA ASP A 261 5.70 2.20 12.00
C ASP A 261 4.54 1.23 11.82
N HIS A 262 4.46 0.18 12.64
CA HIS A 262 3.35 -0.77 12.62
C HIS A 262 2.77 -0.91 14.03
N THR A 263 1.49 -0.56 14.17
CA THR A 263 0.75 -0.77 15.42
C THR A 263 -0.38 -1.74 15.13
N THR A 264 -0.40 -2.89 15.81
CA THR A 264 -1.36 -3.97 15.55
C THR A 264 -2.25 -4.20 16.77
N HIS A 265 -3.56 -4.23 16.53
CA HIS A 265 -4.55 -4.68 17.50
C HIS A 265 -4.93 -6.14 17.24
N TYR A 266 -5.04 -6.92 18.31
CA TYR A 266 -5.33 -8.36 18.26
C TYR A 266 -6.73 -8.64 18.81
N PHE A 267 -7.75 -8.60 17.95
CA PHE A 267 -9.15 -8.78 18.34
C PHE A 267 -9.42 -10.11 19.07
N LYS A 268 -8.78 -11.19 18.62
CA LYS A 268 -8.94 -12.51 19.27
C LYS A 268 -8.49 -12.49 20.74
N LYS A 269 -7.45 -11.72 21.05
CA LYS A 269 -6.85 -11.62 22.40
C LYS A 269 -7.60 -10.62 23.28
N HIS A 270 -7.94 -9.46 22.72
CA HIS A 270 -8.47 -8.33 23.49
C HIS A 270 -9.99 -8.32 23.57
N ASP A 271 -10.66 -8.85 22.54
CA ASP A 271 -12.11 -8.77 22.36
C ASP A 271 -12.78 -10.15 22.22
N GLY A 272 -11.98 -11.21 22.03
CA GLY A 272 -12.48 -12.56 21.77
C GLY A 272 -13.19 -12.67 20.42
N ILE A 273 -12.81 -11.86 19.41
CA ILE A 273 -13.49 -11.76 18.12
C ILE A 273 -12.60 -12.22 16.97
N THR A 274 -13.21 -12.91 16.01
CA THR A 274 -12.71 -13.11 14.65
C THR A 274 -13.76 -12.59 13.66
N PHE A 275 -13.34 -11.82 12.66
CA PHE A 275 -14.20 -11.31 11.61
C PHE A 275 -14.16 -12.21 10.37
N VAL A 276 -15.31 -12.48 9.77
CA VAL A 276 -15.44 -13.20 8.50
C VAL A 276 -16.17 -12.29 7.50
N VAL A 277 -15.62 -12.16 6.30
CA VAL A 277 -16.21 -11.35 5.23
C VAL A 277 -17.30 -12.15 4.52
N GLU A 278 -18.49 -11.57 4.43
CA GLU A 278 -19.59 -12.05 3.59
C GLU A 278 -19.68 -11.16 2.35
N ASP A 279 -19.53 -11.78 1.18
CA ASP A 279 -19.65 -11.16 -0.15
C ASP A 279 -20.93 -11.61 -0.85
#